data_AF-A0A2J6H822-F1
#
_entry.id   AF-A0A2J6H822-F1
#
_cell.length_a   1.000
_cell.length_b   1.000
_cell.length_c   1.000
_cell.angle_alpha   90.00
_cell.angle_beta   90.00
_cell.angle_gamma   90.00
#
_symmetry.space_group_name_H-M   'P 1'
#
loop_
_entity.id
_entity.type
_entity.pdbx_description
1 polymer ?
#
loop_
_entity_poly.entity_id
_entity_poly.type
_entity_poly.pdbx_seq_one_letter_code
_entity_poly.pdbx_strand_id
1 'polypeptide(L)'
;MKSICCKVAAFSLLTLIISINASAQKKVPGKIWSAEKANKWYAGYRWMSGADFIPSTAINQLEMWQADTFDATTIDRELGYAEGIGFNTMRVFLYSLAWQQDKAGFKKRINQYLAIADKHHIKTMFVFFDDCWNAGANIGKQPAPKTGIHNSGWLQDPGNPGQEVMLEAYVTDILRTFKNDRRILLWDLYNEPGNSNKKDASMDLLVKVFGWARAVNPSQPLSAGLWDWSFEKLNTYQALNSDVITYHDYTEEPSHRKTIQLLKTHSKPLICTEYMARTRGSRFETVMPMLKKENVGALNWGFVMGKTNTIYAWDNPIPDGSEPKEWFHDIFRKDGTAYKPEEVEIIKKLNGK
;
A
#
# COMPACT_ATOMS: atom_id res chain seq x y z
N MET A 1 25.29 91.11 3.62
CA MET A 1 25.28 90.46 4.96
C MET A 1 24.01 89.64 5.10
N LYS A 2 24.15 88.31 5.31
CA LYS A 2 23.20 87.35 5.93
C LYS A 2 21.75 87.34 5.35
N SER A 3 21.11 86.25 4.97
CA SER A 3 21.22 84.85 5.35
C SER A 3 20.40 84.01 4.36
N ILE A 4 20.86 82.77 4.18
CA ILE A 4 20.26 81.59 3.56
C ILE A 4 18.79 81.38 3.97
N CYS A 5 17.95 80.94 3.03
CA CYS A 5 16.91 79.94 3.32
C CYS A 5 16.48 79.19 2.04
N CYS A 6 16.88 77.93 1.93
CA CYS A 6 16.46 76.97 0.92
C CYS A 6 14.97 76.64 1.04
N LYS A 7 14.25 76.57 -0.08
CA LYS A 7 13.03 75.75 -0.20
C LYS A 7 13.12 74.93 -1.49
N VAL A 8 13.58 73.69 -1.33
CA VAL A 8 13.43 72.63 -2.33
C VAL A 8 11.97 72.17 -2.26
N ALA A 9 11.24 72.29 -3.36
CA ALA A 9 9.90 71.76 -3.49
C ALA A 9 9.96 70.23 -3.56
N ALA A 10 9.41 69.55 -2.56
CA ALA A 10 9.26 68.10 -2.54
C ALA A 10 8.10 67.68 -3.46
N PHE A 11 8.42 67.03 -4.58
CA PHE A 11 7.46 66.23 -5.34
C PHE A 11 7.33 64.86 -4.65
N SER A 12 6.28 64.67 -3.86
CA SER A 12 5.94 63.36 -3.29
C SER A 12 5.28 62.51 -4.36
N LEU A 13 6.05 61.62 -4.98
CA LEU A 13 5.53 60.55 -5.84
C LEU A 13 4.93 59.47 -4.93
N LEU A 14 3.60 59.44 -4.82
CA LEU A 14 2.88 58.43 -4.07
C LEU A 14 2.82 57.12 -4.89
N THR A 15 3.83 56.26 -4.76
CA THR A 15 3.77 54.89 -5.28
C THR A 15 2.78 54.08 -4.45
N LEU A 16 1.61 53.83 -5.02
CA LEU A 16 0.59 52.93 -4.48
C LEU A 16 1.09 51.48 -4.60
N ILE A 17 1.69 50.95 -3.52
CA ILE A 17 2.01 49.53 -3.42
C ILE A 17 0.69 48.78 -3.18
N ILE A 18 0.14 48.17 -4.23
CA ILE A 18 -0.96 47.22 -4.11
C ILE A 18 -0.36 45.93 -3.55
N SER A 19 -0.44 45.78 -2.23
CA SER A 19 -0.14 44.53 -1.54
C SER A 19 -1.18 43.50 -1.95
N ILE A 20 -0.84 42.63 -2.91
CA ILE A 20 -1.63 41.45 -3.23
C ILE A 20 -1.47 40.49 -2.04
N ASN A 21 -2.37 40.60 -1.06
CA ASN A 21 -2.55 39.58 -0.04
C ASN A 21 -3.04 38.30 -0.75
N ALA A 22 -2.10 37.42 -1.08
CA ALA A 22 -2.40 36.03 -1.41
C ALA A 22 -2.95 35.38 -0.14
N SER A 23 -4.25 35.55 0.09
CA SER A 23 -4.98 34.79 1.08
C SER A 23 -4.84 33.32 0.70
N ALA A 24 -4.09 32.56 1.51
CA ALA A 24 -4.03 31.12 1.40
C ALA A 24 -5.47 30.61 1.61
N GLN A 25 -6.20 30.40 0.51
CA GLN A 25 -7.51 29.77 0.52
C GLN A 25 -7.33 28.46 1.30
N LYS A 26 -7.92 28.38 2.50
CA LYS A 26 -8.01 27.13 3.26
C LYS A 26 -8.68 26.12 2.32
N LYS A 27 -7.89 25.23 1.74
CA LYS A 27 -8.41 24.20 0.83
C LYS A 27 -9.41 23.36 1.63
N VAL A 28 -10.63 23.28 1.13
CA VAL A 28 -11.65 22.40 1.70
C VAL A 28 -11.12 20.96 1.58
N PRO A 29 -11.06 20.19 2.69
CA PRO A 29 -10.64 18.80 2.63
C PRO A 29 -11.47 18.03 1.61
N GLY A 30 -10.84 17.06 0.94
CA GLY A 30 -11.52 16.12 0.06
C GLY A 30 -12.65 15.41 0.81
N LYS A 31 -13.75 15.13 0.12
CA LYS A 31 -14.86 14.33 0.65
C LYS A 31 -14.68 12.87 0.27
N ILE A 32 -15.24 11.98 1.10
CA ILE A 32 -15.38 10.56 0.77
C ILE A 32 -16.14 10.43 -0.55
N TRP A 33 -15.67 9.56 -1.43
CA TRP A 33 -16.28 9.32 -2.73
C TRP A 33 -17.68 8.71 -2.54
N SER A 34 -18.62 9.16 -3.36
CA SER A 34 -19.91 8.48 -3.47
C SER A 34 -19.72 7.08 -4.04
N ALA A 35 -20.66 6.18 -3.72
CA ALA A 35 -20.73 4.86 -4.31
C ALA A 35 -20.69 4.92 -5.85
N GLU A 36 -21.42 5.84 -6.47
CA GLU A 36 -21.42 6.04 -7.92
C GLU A 36 -20.02 6.34 -8.47
N LYS A 37 -19.31 7.30 -7.86
CA LYS A 37 -17.95 7.66 -8.28
C LYS A 37 -16.99 6.49 -8.14
N ALA A 38 -17.07 5.76 -7.04
CA ALA A 38 -16.23 4.60 -6.77
C ALA A 38 -16.49 3.46 -7.79
N ASN A 39 -17.75 3.13 -8.05
CA ASN A 39 -18.13 2.12 -9.03
C ASN A 39 -17.73 2.52 -10.46
N LYS A 40 -17.89 3.81 -10.83
CA LYS A 40 -17.43 4.31 -12.13
C LYS A 40 -15.91 4.22 -12.29
N TRP A 41 -15.17 4.54 -11.24
CA TRP A 41 -13.71 4.36 -11.22
C TRP A 41 -13.34 2.89 -11.41
N TYR A 42 -13.94 1.99 -10.64
CA TYR A 42 -13.64 0.56 -10.68
C TYR A 42 -13.94 -0.07 -12.04
N ALA A 43 -15.06 0.30 -12.66
CA ALA A 43 -15.45 -0.14 -14.01
C ALA A 43 -14.49 0.34 -15.11
N GLY A 44 -13.62 1.32 -14.83
CA GLY A 44 -12.59 1.79 -15.75
C GLY A 44 -11.38 0.87 -15.88
N TYR A 45 -11.28 -0.18 -15.07
CA TYR A 45 -10.17 -1.12 -15.06
C TYR A 45 -10.62 -2.52 -15.49
N ARG A 46 -9.69 -3.28 -16.08
CA ARG A 46 -9.83 -4.74 -16.17
C ARG A 46 -9.91 -5.29 -14.74
N TRP A 47 -10.51 -6.47 -14.59
CA TRP A 47 -10.55 -7.16 -13.31
C TRP A 47 -9.16 -7.17 -12.66
N MET A 48 -9.08 -6.64 -11.43
CA MET A 48 -7.82 -6.43 -10.74
C MET A 48 -7.35 -7.75 -10.14
N SER A 49 -6.20 -8.22 -10.58
CA SER A 49 -5.56 -9.43 -10.07
C SER A 49 -4.07 -9.19 -9.88
N GLY A 50 -3.51 -9.74 -8.82
CA GLY A 50 -2.19 -9.33 -8.36
C GLY A 50 -1.76 -9.96 -7.07
N ALA A 51 -0.71 -9.38 -6.47
CA ALA A 51 -0.18 -9.80 -5.19
C ALA A 51 0.32 -8.60 -4.37
N ASP A 52 0.50 -8.82 -3.07
CA ASP A 52 1.41 -8.02 -2.26
C ASP A 52 2.85 -8.26 -2.72
N PHE A 53 3.53 -7.17 -3.03
CA PHE A 53 4.84 -7.21 -3.66
C PHE A 53 5.92 -6.60 -2.77
N ILE A 54 6.90 -7.45 -2.50
CA ILE A 54 8.21 -7.13 -1.97
C ILE A 54 9.21 -7.96 -2.78
N PRO A 55 10.30 -7.39 -3.31
CA PRO A 55 11.24 -8.17 -4.11
C PRO A 55 11.86 -9.28 -3.26
N SER A 56 12.14 -10.44 -3.85
CA SER A 56 12.68 -11.59 -3.10
C SER A 56 14.00 -11.31 -2.36
N THR A 57 14.69 -10.22 -2.72
CA THR A 57 15.94 -9.71 -2.13
C THR A 57 15.74 -8.84 -0.89
N ALA A 58 14.52 -8.48 -0.51
CA ALA A 58 14.20 -7.66 0.66
C ALA A 58 13.44 -8.46 1.74
N ILE A 59 13.89 -8.36 3.00
CA ILE A 59 13.26 -8.98 4.19
C ILE A 59 12.02 -8.21 4.67
N ASN A 60 11.99 -6.90 4.39
CA ASN A 60 10.92 -5.99 4.77
C ASN A 60 10.94 -4.76 3.86
N GLN A 61 9.88 -3.95 3.96
CA GLN A 61 9.71 -2.74 3.18
C GLN A 61 10.78 -1.67 3.45
N LEU A 62 11.40 -1.65 4.64
CA LEU A 62 12.54 -0.76 4.90
C LEU A 62 13.78 -1.18 4.09
N GLU A 63 14.08 -2.49 3.99
CA GLU A 63 15.16 -2.98 3.12
C GLU A 63 14.87 -2.66 1.65
N MET A 64 13.62 -2.82 1.21
CA MET A 64 13.26 -2.52 -0.19
C MET A 64 13.58 -1.07 -0.57
N TRP A 65 13.28 -0.10 0.29
CA TRP A 65 13.29 1.32 -0.09
C TRP A 65 14.55 2.12 0.25
N GLN A 66 15.54 1.51 0.90
CA GLN A 66 16.82 2.19 1.17
C GLN A 66 17.71 2.26 -0.08
N ALA A 67 18.55 3.29 -0.16
CA ALA A 67 19.38 3.51 -1.35
C ALA A 67 20.35 2.34 -1.64
N ASP A 68 20.96 1.79 -0.59
CA ASP A 68 21.98 0.74 -0.70
C ASP A 68 21.40 -0.63 -1.10
N THR A 69 20.09 -0.83 -0.93
CA THR A 69 19.42 -2.12 -1.09
C THR A 69 18.27 -2.11 -2.08
N PHE A 70 17.89 -0.96 -2.64
CA PHE A 70 16.88 -0.87 -3.69
C PHE A 70 17.35 -1.56 -4.97
N ASP A 71 16.79 -2.74 -5.22
CA ASP A 71 17.18 -3.63 -6.32
C ASP A 71 16.18 -3.54 -7.48
N ALA A 72 16.38 -2.53 -8.33
CA ALA A 72 15.54 -2.30 -9.52
C ALA A 72 15.57 -3.48 -10.51
N THR A 73 16.68 -4.22 -10.59
CA THR A 73 16.85 -5.35 -11.51
C THR A 73 15.99 -6.53 -11.08
N THR A 74 15.97 -6.87 -9.78
CA THR A 74 15.07 -7.90 -9.26
C THR A 74 13.61 -7.47 -9.36
N ILE A 75 13.30 -6.20 -9.07
CA ILE A 75 11.94 -5.67 -9.24
C ILE A 75 11.46 -5.84 -10.69
N ASP A 76 12.26 -5.45 -11.69
CA ASP A 76 11.92 -5.60 -13.12
C ASP A 76 11.72 -7.08 -13.48
N ARG A 77 12.61 -7.97 -13.05
CA ARG A 77 12.49 -9.41 -13.29
C ARG A 77 11.20 -9.98 -12.73
N GLU A 78 10.89 -9.69 -11.47
CA GLU A 78 9.75 -10.29 -10.77
C GLU A 78 8.41 -9.69 -11.23
N LEU A 79 8.35 -8.39 -11.55
CA LEU A 79 7.18 -7.81 -12.22
C LEU A 79 6.99 -8.39 -13.64
N GLY A 80 8.05 -8.82 -14.31
CA GLY A 80 7.97 -9.63 -15.52
C GLY A 80 7.28 -10.99 -15.33
N TYR A 81 7.50 -11.66 -14.19
CA TYR A 81 6.78 -12.90 -13.85
C TYR A 81 5.28 -12.63 -13.66
N ALA A 82 4.93 -11.52 -13.03
CA ALA A 82 3.55 -11.12 -12.81
C ALA A 82 2.83 -10.84 -14.13
N GLU A 83 3.46 -10.09 -15.03
CA GLU A 83 2.95 -9.86 -16.38
C GLU A 83 2.76 -11.18 -17.15
N GLY A 84 3.69 -12.13 -16.99
CA GLY A 84 3.66 -13.46 -17.60
C GLY A 84 2.44 -14.29 -17.23
N ILE A 85 1.84 -14.07 -16.06
CA ILE A 85 0.59 -14.72 -15.61
C ILE A 85 -0.64 -13.80 -15.71
N GLY A 86 -0.46 -12.60 -16.24
CA GLY A 86 -1.53 -11.64 -16.49
C GLY A 86 -2.00 -10.86 -15.26
N PHE A 87 -1.23 -10.87 -14.16
CA PHE A 87 -1.43 -9.92 -13.07
C PHE A 87 -1.24 -8.49 -13.58
N ASN A 88 -2.04 -7.58 -13.05
CA ASN A 88 -2.10 -6.18 -13.49
C ASN A 88 -2.06 -5.18 -12.34
N THR A 89 -2.02 -5.66 -11.10
CA THR A 89 -2.02 -4.84 -9.90
C THR A 89 -0.99 -5.37 -8.91
N MET A 90 -0.25 -4.49 -8.25
CA MET A 90 0.65 -4.86 -7.15
C MET A 90 0.41 -3.96 -5.95
N ARG A 91 0.28 -4.57 -4.77
CA ARG A 91 0.16 -3.86 -3.50
C ARG A 91 1.53 -3.77 -2.83
N VAL A 92 2.02 -2.55 -2.60
CA VAL A 92 3.43 -2.31 -2.21
C VAL A 92 3.49 -1.43 -0.98
N PHE A 93 4.20 -1.91 0.02
CA PHE A 93 4.36 -1.22 1.29
C PHE A 93 5.47 -0.19 1.20
N LEU A 94 5.15 1.05 1.56
CA LEU A 94 6.12 2.12 1.73
C LEU A 94 6.72 2.08 3.15
N TYR A 95 7.72 2.91 3.43
CA TYR A 95 8.30 2.97 4.77
C TYR A 95 8.77 4.38 5.16
N SER A 96 8.25 4.89 6.29
CA SER A 96 8.45 6.25 6.79
C SER A 96 9.90 6.57 7.12
N LEU A 97 10.64 5.62 7.72
CA LEU A 97 12.05 5.84 8.05
C LEU A 97 12.92 5.94 6.80
N ALA A 98 12.66 5.16 5.74
CA ALA A 98 13.39 5.26 4.48
C ALA A 98 13.19 6.65 3.83
N TRP A 99 11.97 7.18 3.91
CA TRP A 99 11.71 8.57 3.52
C TRP A 99 12.44 9.56 4.43
N GLN A 100 12.41 9.37 5.76
CA GLN A 100 13.04 10.29 6.70
C GLN A 100 14.56 10.38 6.47
N GLN A 101 15.21 9.25 6.20
CA GLN A 101 16.64 9.17 5.91
C GLN A 101 17.01 9.94 4.63
N ASP A 102 16.23 9.78 3.56
CA ASP A 102 16.53 10.30 2.23
C ASP A 102 15.25 10.63 1.45
N LYS A 103 14.62 11.77 1.76
CA LYS A 103 13.32 12.15 1.18
C LYS A 103 13.34 12.22 -0.34
N ALA A 104 14.39 12.82 -0.90
CA ALA A 104 14.50 13.04 -2.33
C ALA A 104 14.79 11.73 -3.07
N GLY A 105 15.74 10.93 -2.58
CA GLY A 105 16.06 9.64 -3.19
C GLY A 105 14.94 8.61 -2.98
N PHE A 106 14.21 8.62 -1.87
CA PHE A 106 13.05 7.77 -1.66
C PHE A 106 11.97 8.04 -2.71
N LYS A 107 11.64 9.31 -2.97
CA LYS A 107 10.72 9.70 -4.05
C LYS A 107 11.25 9.32 -5.44
N LYS A 108 12.57 9.42 -5.67
CA LYS A 108 13.19 8.95 -6.91
C LYS A 108 13.02 7.43 -7.09
N ARG A 109 13.20 6.65 -6.03
CA ARG A 109 13.02 5.18 -6.03
C ARG A 109 11.56 4.78 -6.24
N ILE A 110 10.60 5.47 -5.61
CA ILE A 110 9.16 5.29 -5.91
C ILE A 110 8.89 5.54 -7.39
N ASN A 111 9.39 6.65 -7.94
CA ASN A 111 9.21 6.96 -9.35
C ASN A 111 9.83 5.91 -10.29
N GLN A 112 11.00 5.36 -9.91
CA GLN A 112 11.67 4.29 -10.65
C GLN A 112 10.87 2.98 -10.58
N TYR A 113 10.40 2.57 -9.39
CA TYR A 113 9.50 1.43 -9.23
C TYR A 113 8.24 1.58 -10.09
N LEU A 114 7.57 2.75 -10.04
CA LEU A 114 6.37 3.01 -10.85
C LEU A 114 6.66 2.95 -12.35
N ALA A 115 7.84 3.36 -12.81
CA ALA A 115 8.22 3.24 -14.21
C ALA A 115 8.42 1.78 -14.63
N ILE A 116 9.00 0.96 -13.76
CA ILE A 116 9.15 -0.49 -13.98
C ILE A 116 7.77 -1.18 -13.99
N ALA A 117 6.91 -0.88 -13.02
CA ALA A 117 5.56 -1.44 -12.97
C ALA A 117 4.74 -1.06 -14.21
N ASP A 118 4.80 0.20 -14.66
CA ASP A 118 4.09 0.66 -15.86
C ASP A 118 4.61 -0.01 -17.15
N LYS A 119 5.93 -0.26 -17.24
CA LYS A 119 6.54 -1.07 -18.32
C LYS A 119 5.94 -2.47 -18.39
N HIS A 120 5.58 -3.07 -17.26
CA HIS A 120 4.92 -4.37 -17.16
C HIS A 120 3.38 -4.31 -17.17
N HIS A 121 2.80 -3.14 -17.47
CA HIS A 121 1.36 -2.90 -17.48
C HIS A 121 0.67 -3.11 -16.12
N ILE A 122 1.41 -2.88 -15.03
CA ILE A 122 0.95 -3.07 -13.65
C ILE A 122 0.63 -1.71 -13.03
N LYS A 123 -0.54 -1.62 -12.39
CA LYS A 123 -0.91 -0.51 -11.51
C LYS A 123 -0.50 -0.80 -10.07
N THR A 124 -0.19 0.25 -9.31
CA THR A 124 0.31 0.09 -7.94
C THR A 124 -0.68 0.59 -6.91
N MET A 125 -1.00 -0.23 -5.92
CA MET A 125 -1.62 0.19 -4.66
C MET A 125 -0.49 0.39 -3.63
N PHE A 126 -0.30 1.62 -3.13
CA PHE A 126 0.71 1.85 -2.10
C PHE A 126 0.11 1.79 -0.70
N VAL A 127 0.82 1.13 0.23
CA VAL A 127 0.44 1.02 1.64
C VAL A 127 1.32 1.94 2.48
N PHE A 128 0.73 2.80 3.31
CA PHE A 128 1.48 3.72 4.17
C PHE A 128 1.87 3.12 5.51
N PHE A 129 0.90 2.59 6.25
CA PHE A 129 1.10 2.13 7.62
C PHE A 129 0.75 0.65 7.80
N ASP A 130 1.37 0.03 8.80
CA ASP A 130 1.25 -1.38 9.10
C ASP A 130 1.54 -1.68 10.58
N ASP A 131 0.68 -2.49 11.21
CA ASP A 131 0.83 -2.92 12.60
C ASP A 131 1.36 -4.35 12.73
N CYS A 132 1.72 -5.00 11.63
CA CYS A 132 2.12 -6.41 11.63
C CYS A 132 3.56 -6.64 12.11
N TRP A 133 3.75 -7.74 12.83
CA TRP A 133 5.06 -8.31 13.17
C TRP A 133 5.93 -7.40 14.06
N ASN A 134 7.10 -6.97 13.58
CA ASN A 134 8.17 -6.47 14.44
C ASN A 134 8.17 -4.94 14.56
N ALA A 135 8.20 -4.44 15.80
CA ALA A 135 8.44 -3.04 16.13
C ALA A 135 9.94 -2.70 16.17
N GLY A 136 10.29 -1.43 16.44
CA GLY A 136 11.67 -1.04 16.74
C GLY A 136 12.63 -1.03 15.54
N ALA A 137 12.13 -0.64 14.35
CA ALA A 137 12.93 -0.57 13.14
C ALA A 137 14.09 0.44 13.24
N ASN A 138 15.18 0.13 12.52
CA ASN A 138 16.36 0.98 12.41
C ASN A 138 16.83 1.07 10.95
N ILE A 139 17.30 2.24 10.55
CA ILE A 139 17.96 2.46 9.27
C ILE A 139 19.26 1.66 9.17
N GLY A 140 19.65 1.35 7.93
CA GLY A 140 20.86 0.62 7.57
C GLY A 140 20.56 -0.83 7.22
N LYS A 141 21.55 -1.70 7.47
CA LYS A 141 21.46 -3.13 7.18
C LYS A 141 20.32 -3.76 7.97
N GLN A 142 19.41 -4.42 7.26
CA GLN A 142 18.28 -5.14 7.85
C GLN A 142 18.67 -6.56 8.28
N PRO A 143 17.95 -7.18 9.23
CA PRO A 143 18.27 -8.52 9.72
C PRO A 143 18.17 -9.57 8.62
N ALA A 144 18.97 -10.65 8.74
CA ALA A 144 18.78 -11.82 7.92
C ALA A 144 17.45 -12.52 8.27
N PRO A 145 16.79 -13.20 7.32
CA PRO A 145 15.64 -14.04 7.61
C PRO A 145 15.98 -15.07 8.69
N LYS A 146 15.07 -15.28 9.64
CA LYS A 146 15.17 -16.42 10.56
C LYS A 146 14.72 -17.68 9.83
N THR A 147 15.56 -18.71 9.85
CA THR A 147 15.33 -20.00 9.19
C THR A 147 13.95 -20.57 9.52
N GLY A 148 13.17 -20.91 8.49
CA GLY A 148 11.88 -21.59 8.64
C GLY A 148 10.75 -20.79 9.29
N ILE A 149 10.93 -19.47 9.47
CA ILE A 149 9.97 -18.60 10.15
C ILE A 149 9.41 -17.59 9.16
N HIS A 150 8.09 -17.61 9.02
CA HIS A 150 7.30 -16.70 8.20
C HIS A 150 7.46 -15.24 8.65
N ASN A 151 7.62 -14.30 7.69
CA ASN A 151 7.77 -12.85 7.90
C ASN A 151 8.74 -12.47 9.03
N SER A 152 9.78 -13.28 9.21
CA SER A 152 10.65 -13.22 10.40
C SER A 152 11.32 -11.87 10.67
N GLY A 153 11.45 -11.02 9.64
CA GLY A 153 11.97 -9.66 9.76
C GLY A 153 11.03 -8.58 9.20
N TRP A 154 9.76 -8.89 8.94
CA TRP A 154 8.76 -7.89 8.53
C TRP A 154 8.56 -6.85 9.62
N LEU A 155 8.38 -5.58 9.25
CA LEU A 155 8.35 -4.46 10.18
C LEU A 155 6.98 -3.81 10.25
N GLN A 156 6.66 -3.25 11.41
CA GLN A 156 5.59 -2.28 11.57
C GLN A 156 6.01 -0.91 11.02
N ASP A 157 5.06 -0.11 10.56
CA ASP A 157 5.23 1.31 10.28
C ASP A 157 3.98 2.11 10.67
N PRO A 158 4.00 2.96 11.70
CA PRO A 158 5.10 3.16 12.63
C PRO A 158 5.26 1.98 13.61
N GLY A 159 6.52 1.61 13.86
CA GLY A 159 6.87 0.64 14.90
C GLY A 159 7.13 1.21 16.29
N ASN A 160 7.10 2.55 16.45
CA ASN A 160 7.38 3.22 17.73
C ASN A 160 6.36 4.35 17.98
N PRO A 161 5.97 4.61 19.25
CA PRO A 161 5.08 5.72 19.59
C PRO A 161 5.74 7.09 19.39
N GLY A 162 4.94 8.16 19.36
CA GLY A 162 5.43 9.54 19.45
C GLY A 162 6.01 10.15 18.17
N GLN A 163 5.71 9.58 16.99
CA GLN A 163 6.27 10.03 15.70
C GLN A 163 5.31 10.83 14.83
N GLU A 164 4.17 11.28 15.36
CA GLU A 164 3.06 11.85 14.59
C GLU A 164 3.47 12.98 13.62
N VAL A 165 4.27 13.95 14.08
CA VAL A 165 4.72 15.07 13.23
C VAL A 165 5.54 14.58 12.03
N MET A 166 6.37 13.57 12.23
CA MET A 166 7.16 12.96 11.16
C MET A 166 6.25 12.20 10.19
N LEU A 167 5.30 11.42 10.72
CA LEU A 167 4.36 10.63 9.93
C LEU A 167 3.42 11.50 9.08
N GLU A 168 2.91 12.62 9.62
CA GLU A 168 2.13 13.59 8.85
C GLU A 168 2.96 14.18 7.71
N ALA A 169 4.19 14.62 8.01
CA ALA A 169 5.07 15.19 7.00
C ALA A 169 5.41 14.17 5.89
N TYR A 170 5.60 12.90 6.26
CA TYR A 170 5.82 11.80 5.34
C TYR A 170 4.63 11.55 4.42
N VAL A 171 3.45 11.27 4.98
CA VAL A 171 2.23 10.97 4.23
C VAL A 171 1.88 12.13 3.30
N THR A 172 1.92 13.36 3.82
CA THR A 172 1.56 14.55 3.03
C THR A 172 2.56 14.85 1.90
N ASP A 173 3.86 14.64 2.11
CA ASP A 173 4.89 14.83 1.06
C ASP A 173 4.72 13.82 -0.09
N ILE A 174 4.56 12.53 0.24
CA ILE A 174 4.36 11.48 -0.76
C ILE A 174 3.06 11.71 -1.53
N LEU A 175 1.94 11.91 -0.83
CA LEU A 175 0.65 12.15 -1.49
C LEU A 175 0.70 13.40 -2.35
N ARG A 176 1.30 14.52 -1.90
CA ARG A 176 1.39 15.75 -2.72
C ARG A 176 2.24 15.55 -3.97
N THR A 177 3.34 14.80 -3.85
CA THR A 177 4.24 14.51 -4.97
C THR A 177 3.52 13.70 -6.05
N PHE A 178 2.77 12.66 -5.66
CA PHE A 178 2.20 11.69 -6.60
C PHE A 178 0.67 11.79 -6.78
N LYS A 179 0.03 12.86 -6.28
CA LYS A 179 -1.44 13.02 -6.23
C LYS A 179 -2.18 12.80 -7.55
N ASN A 180 -1.51 13.00 -8.68
CA ASN A 180 -2.08 12.91 -10.03
C ASN A 180 -1.42 11.81 -10.88
N ASP A 181 -0.54 11.00 -10.29
CA ASP A 181 0.18 9.95 -11.01
C ASP A 181 -0.75 8.78 -11.35
N ARG A 182 -1.06 8.60 -12.63
CA ARG A 182 -1.99 7.58 -13.12
C ARG A 182 -1.44 6.15 -13.04
N ARG A 183 -0.16 5.96 -12.71
CA ARG A 183 0.44 4.64 -12.46
C ARG A 183 0.00 4.08 -11.11
N ILE A 184 -0.38 4.96 -10.18
CA ILE A 184 -0.94 4.60 -8.88
C ILE A 184 -2.44 4.32 -9.03
N LEU A 185 -2.87 3.15 -8.58
CA LEU A 185 -4.25 2.70 -8.58
C LEU A 185 -5.05 3.36 -7.47
N LEU A 186 -4.58 3.21 -6.23
CA LEU A 186 -5.20 3.69 -5.00
C LEU A 186 -4.18 3.77 -3.85
N TRP A 187 -4.54 4.49 -2.80
CA TRP A 187 -3.74 4.62 -1.59
C TRP A 187 -4.38 3.82 -0.46
N ASP A 188 -3.70 2.77 -0.03
CA ASP A 188 -4.03 2.03 1.18
C ASP A 188 -3.33 2.71 2.37
N LEU A 189 -4.11 3.33 3.24
CA LEU A 189 -3.56 4.21 4.26
C LEU A 189 -3.04 3.42 5.47
N TYR A 190 -3.60 2.23 5.73
CA TYR A 190 -3.25 1.43 6.89
C TYR A 190 -3.65 -0.03 6.65
N ASN A 191 -2.66 -0.92 6.64
CA ASN A 191 -2.79 -2.34 6.37
C ASN A 191 -3.73 -3.07 7.34
N GLU A 192 -3.30 -3.22 8.59
CA GLU A 192 -4.03 -3.99 9.61
C GLU A 192 -4.04 -3.23 10.93
N PRO A 193 -4.70 -2.06 11.00
CA PRO A 193 -4.78 -1.31 12.25
C PRO A 193 -5.32 -2.21 13.36
N GLY A 194 -4.65 -2.17 14.51
CA GLY A 194 -5.00 -2.95 15.69
C GLY A 194 -4.27 -4.29 15.83
N ASN A 195 -3.47 -4.70 14.84
CA ASN A 195 -2.63 -5.89 14.96
C ASN A 195 -1.52 -5.71 16.02
N SER A 196 -0.76 -6.77 16.30
CA SER A 196 0.32 -6.80 17.30
C SER A 196 -0.11 -6.29 18.68
N ASN A 197 -1.33 -6.68 19.10
CA ASN A 197 -1.98 -6.28 20.35
C ASN A 197 -2.30 -4.78 20.51
N LYS A 198 -2.19 -3.97 19.44
CA LYS A 198 -2.53 -2.54 19.51
C LYS A 198 -4.03 -2.29 19.65
N LYS A 199 -4.87 -3.13 19.04
CA LYS A 199 -6.35 -3.01 19.08
C LYS A 199 -6.79 -1.56 18.81
N ASP A 200 -7.70 -1.03 19.62
CA ASP A 200 -8.20 0.35 19.52
C ASP A 200 -7.11 1.44 19.61
N ALA A 201 -5.89 1.13 20.08
CA ALA A 201 -4.81 2.12 20.15
C ALA A 201 -4.38 2.66 18.77
N SER A 202 -4.64 1.90 17.69
CA SER A 202 -4.34 2.33 16.32
C SER A 202 -5.39 3.31 15.77
N MET A 203 -6.52 3.48 16.45
CA MET A 203 -7.63 4.33 15.97
C MET A 203 -7.19 5.77 15.76
N ASP A 204 -6.44 6.36 16.69
CA ASP A 204 -6.04 7.76 16.59
C ASP A 204 -5.20 8.03 15.32
N LEU A 205 -4.22 7.16 15.03
CA LEU A 205 -3.43 7.26 13.80
C LEU A 205 -4.27 6.98 12.55
N LEU A 206 -5.18 6.01 12.60
CA LEU A 206 -6.12 5.72 11.52
C LEU A 206 -6.98 6.94 11.18
N VAL A 207 -7.52 7.64 12.18
CA VAL A 207 -8.30 8.87 11.94
C VAL A 207 -7.43 9.95 11.30
N LYS A 208 -6.22 10.15 11.84
CA LYS A 208 -5.28 11.18 11.38
C LYS A 208 -4.82 10.95 9.95
N VAL A 209 -4.45 9.73 9.57
CA VAL A 209 -3.96 9.44 8.21
C VAL A 209 -5.03 9.69 7.15
N PHE A 210 -6.30 9.34 7.44
CA PHE A 210 -7.42 9.73 6.56
C PHE A 210 -7.54 11.26 6.49
N GLY A 211 -7.47 11.97 7.62
CA GLY A 211 -7.52 13.43 7.65
C GLY A 211 -6.42 14.09 6.80
N TRP A 212 -5.17 13.65 6.96
CA TRP A 212 -4.02 14.14 6.18
C TRP A 212 -4.20 13.88 4.68
N ALA A 213 -4.61 12.65 4.33
CA ALA A 213 -4.81 12.27 2.93
C ALA A 213 -5.96 13.05 2.28
N ARG A 214 -7.06 13.28 3.00
CA ARG A 214 -8.18 14.13 2.54
C ARG A 214 -7.76 15.59 2.40
N ALA A 215 -6.89 16.12 3.25
CA ALA A 215 -6.36 17.48 3.11
C ALA A 215 -5.49 17.64 1.85
N VAL A 216 -4.76 16.60 1.44
CA VAL A 216 -4.04 16.58 0.16
C VAL A 216 -4.99 16.39 -1.04
N ASN A 217 -6.04 15.57 -0.86
CA ASN A 217 -7.06 15.23 -1.84
C ASN A 217 -6.46 14.68 -3.16
N PRO A 218 -5.80 13.51 -3.13
CA PRO A 218 -5.28 12.88 -4.34
C PRO A 218 -6.39 12.46 -5.30
N SER A 219 -6.02 12.29 -6.57
CA SER A 219 -6.96 11.90 -7.64
C SER A 219 -7.37 10.42 -7.57
N GLN A 220 -6.54 9.59 -6.93
CA GLN A 220 -6.80 8.17 -6.67
C GLN A 220 -7.66 7.99 -5.40
N PRO A 221 -8.43 6.88 -5.27
CA PRO A 221 -9.20 6.63 -4.07
C PRO A 221 -8.31 6.29 -2.87
N LEU A 222 -8.86 6.53 -1.67
CA LEU A 222 -8.27 6.18 -0.38
C LEU A 222 -8.98 4.96 0.23
N SER A 223 -8.26 4.04 0.86
CA SER A 223 -8.83 2.92 1.62
C SER A 223 -7.97 2.55 2.85
N ALA A 224 -8.47 1.66 3.69
CA ALA A 224 -7.74 0.93 4.73
C ALA A 224 -8.44 -0.43 4.95
N GLY A 225 -7.69 -1.54 4.97
CA GLY A 225 -8.21 -2.91 4.89
C GLY A 225 -8.93 -3.42 6.15
N LEU A 226 -10.19 -3.87 6.01
CA LEU A 226 -10.87 -4.60 7.09
C LEU A 226 -10.29 -6.03 7.17
N TRP A 227 -9.82 -6.47 8.32
CA TRP A 227 -9.08 -7.73 8.42
C TRP A 227 -9.48 -8.62 9.61
N ASP A 228 -9.87 -8.01 10.74
CA ASP A 228 -10.37 -8.73 11.92
C ASP A 228 -11.79 -8.27 12.26
N TRP A 229 -12.77 -9.17 12.11
CA TRP A 229 -14.19 -8.87 12.32
C TRP A 229 -14.55 -8.53 13.77
N SER A 230 -13.67 -8.82 14.74
CA SER A 230 -13.86 -8.44 16.14
C SER A 230 -13.53 -6.97 16.43
N PHE A 231 -12.85 -6.28 15.51
CA PHE A 231 -12.46 -4.88 15.68
C PHE A 231 -13.55 -3.90 15.24
N GLU A 232 -14.74 -4.01 15.83
CA GLU A 232 -15.95 -3.27 15.43
C GLU A 232 -15.73 -1.76 15.22
N LYS A 233 -15.01 -1.10 16.15
CA LYS A 233 -14.74 0.34 16.06
C LYS A 233 -13.86 0.68 14.85
N LEU A 234 -12.76 -0.05 14.67
CA LEU A 234 -11.84 0.13 13.54
C LEU A 234 -12.56 -0.16 12.22
N ASN A 235 -13.22 -1.31 12.12
CA ASN A 235 -13.99 -1.74 10.95
C ASN A 235 -15.05 -0.70 10.54
N THR A 236 -15.79 -0.18 11.52
CA THR A 236 -16.79 0.87 11.29
C THR A 236 -16.14 2.13 10.71
N TYR A 237 -15.05 2.59 11.30
CA TYR A 237 -14.35 3.78 10.80
C TYR A 237 -13.81 3.56 9.38
N GLN A 238 -13.16 2.42 9.12
CA GLN A 238 -12.60 2.08 7.81
C GLN A 238 -13.69 2.03 6.74
N ALA A 239 -14.77 1.29 6.96
CA ALA A 239 -15.85 1.15 5.99
C ALA A 239 -16.53 2.49 5.66
N LEU A 240 -16.68 3.38 6.65
CA LEU A 240 -17.31 4.69 6.47
C LEU A 240 -16.39 5.72 5.80
N ASN A 241 -15.07 5.61 5.96
CA ASN A 241 -14.12 6.64 5.49
C ASN A 241 -13.37 6.26 4.20
N SER A 242 -13.36 4.98 3.81
CA SER A 242 -12.75 4.52 2.55
C SER A 242 -13.60 4.89 1.33
N ASP A 243 -12.96 5.28 0.23
CA ASP A 243 -13.60 5.55 -1.06
C ASP A 243 -14.04 4.26 -1.76
N VAL A 244 -13.25 3.20 -1.59
CA VAL A 244 -13.47 1.82 -2.06
C VAL A 244 -13.30 0.90 -0.86
N ILE A 245 -13.93 -0.27 -0.83
CA ILE A 245 -13.78 -1.16 0.32
C ILE A 245 -12.67 -2.17 0.04
N THR A 246 -11.63 -2.15 0.87
CA THR A 246 -10.56 -3.16 0.87
C THR A 246 -10.68 -4.05 2.10
N TYR A 247 -10.29 -5.31 1.98
CA TYR A 247 -10.39 -6.27 3.08
C TYR A 247 -9.46 -7.46 2.91
N HIS A 248 -9.13 -8.14 4.01
CA HIS A 248 -8.33 -9.37 4.04
C HIS A 248 -9.24 -10.54 4.39
N ASP A 249 -9.01 -11.70 3.76
CA ASP A 249 -9.70 -12.92 4.12
C ASP A 249 -8.91 -14.15 3.64
N TYR A 250 -8.39 -14.90 4.61
CA TYR A 250 -7.60 -16.10 4.39
C TYR A 250 -8.40 -17.39 4.62
N THR A 251 -9.73 -17.30 4.67
CA THR A 251 -10.60 -18.47 4.82
C THR A 251 -10.86 -19.16 3.47
N GLU A 252 -11.35 -20.40 3.53
CA GLU A 252 -11.81 -21.13 2.35
C GLU A 252 -13.03 -20.47 1.68
N GLU A 253 -13.26 -20.83 0.42
CA GLU A 253 -14.23 -20.17 -0.47
C GLU A 253 -15.64 -19.99 0.13
N PRO A 254 -16.28 -20.98 0.79
CA PRO A 254 -17.62 -20.78 1.33
C PRO A 254 -17.70 -19.73 2.43
N SER A 255 -16.65 -19.59 3.24
CA SER A 255 -16.57 -18.60 4.32
C SER A 255 -16.24 -17.22 3.76
N HIS A 256 -15.27 -17.13 2.86
CA HIS A 256 -14.89 -15.88 2.19
C HIS A 256 -16.05 -15.29 1.38
N ARG A 257 -16.88 -16.13 0.76
CA ARG A 257 -18.09 -15.67 0.07
C ARG A 257 -19.08 -14.97 1.00
N LYS A 258 -19.21 -15.40 2.26
CA LYS A 258 -20.09 -14.75 3.25
C LYS A 258 -19.58 -13.35 3.58
N THR A 259 -18.26 -13.20 3.74
CA THR A 259 -17.61 -11.89 3.91
C THR A 259 -17.97 -10.94 2.77
N ILE A 260 -17.87 -11.41 1.52
CA ILE A 260 -18.22 -10.60 0.34
C ILE A 260 -19.68 -10.19 0.36
N GLN A 261 -20.60 -11.11 0.68
CA GLN A 261 -22.02 -10.81 0.75
C GLN A 261 -22.33 -9.72 1.78
N LEU A 262 -21.67 -9.74 2.93
CA LEU A 262 -21.78 -8.68 3.94
C LEU A 262 -21.23 -7.36 3.43
N LEU A 263 -20.01 -7.34 2.88
CA LEU A 263 -19.35 -6.11 2.44
C LEU A 263 -20.06 -5.45 1.24
N LYS A 264 -20.74 -6.22 0.38
CA LYS A 264 -21.55 -5.70 -0.74
C LYS A 264 -22.66 -4.75 -0.28
N THR A 265 -23.09 -4.82 0.98
CA THR A 265 -24.10 -3.89 1.54
C THR A 265 -23.64 -2.43 1.54
N HIS A 266 -22.32 -2.16 1.52
CA HIS A 266 -21.77 -0.80 1.41
C HIS A 266 -21.94 -0.16 0.03
N SER A 267 -22.41 -0.92 -0.98
CA SER A 267 -22.64 -0.43 -2.35
C SER A 267 -21.40 0.16 -3.05
N LYS A 268 -20.21 -0.13 -2.53
CA LYS A 268 -18.91 0.28 -3.07
C LYS A 268 -18.20 -0.94 -3.69
N PRO A 269 -17.30 -0.73 -4.66
CA PRO A 269 -16.48 -1.80 -5.20
C PRO A 269 -15.60 -2.41 -4.10
N LEU A 270 -15.35 -3.71 -4.23
CA LEU A 270 -14.57 -4.50 -3.28
C LEU A 270 -13.24 -4.92 -3.91
N ILE A 271 -12.16 -4.85 -3.14
CA ILE A 271 -10.87 -5.44 -3.47
C ILE A 271 -10.41 -6.24 -2.25
N CYS A 272 -10.26 -7.56 -2.40
CA CYS A 272 -9.58 -8.38 -1.42
C CYS A 272 -8.08 -8.13 -1.57
N THR A 273 -7.51 -7.41 -0.60
CA THR A 273 -6.12 -6.94 -0.64
C THR A 273 -5.14 -7.96 -0.10
N GLU A 274 -5.63 -8.94 0.66
CA GLU A 274 -4.86 -10.10 1.06
C GLU A 274 -5.77 -11.33 1.13
N TYR A 275 -5.39 -12.39 0.41
CA TYR A 275 -5.94 -13.74 0.51
C TYR A 275 -4.86 -14.76 0.15
N MET A 276 -5.26 -16.02 0.13
CA MET A 276 -4.47 -17.19 -0.22
C MET A 276 -3.49 -17.60 0.88
N ALA A 277 -3.77 -18.78 1.41
CA ALA A 277 -3.10 -19.43 2.52
C ALA A 277 -3.44 -20.91 2.35
N ARG A 278 -2.64 -21.65 1.56
CA ARG A 278 -3.04 -22.98 1.04
C ARG A 278 -3.44 -23.95 2.16
N THR A 279 -2.70 -23.94 3.27
CA THR A 279 -2.96 -24.79 4.43
C THR A 279 -4.22 -24.42 5.22
N ARG A 280 -4.86 -23.28 4.91
CA ARG A 280 -6.15 -22.82 5.46
C ARG A 280 -7.32 -23.00 4.49
N GLY A 281 -7.08 -23.59 3.32
CA GLY A 281 -8.11 -23.77 2.28
C GLY A 281 -8.38 -22.52 1.42
N SER A 282 -7.71 -21.39 1.69
CA SER A 282 -7.72 -20.23 0.79
C SER A 282 -6.74 -20.46 -0.36
N ARG A 283 -7.28 -20.78 -1.54
CA ARG A 283 -6.52 -21.38 -2.65
C ARG A 283 -6.85 -20.71 -3.99
N PHE A 284 -5.89 -20.71 -4.93
CA PHE A 284 -6.09 -20.13 -6.25
C PHE A 284 -7.18 -20.84 -7.06
N GLU A 285 -7.32 -22.15 -6.91
CA GLU A 285 -8.29 -22.97 -7.64
C GLU A 285 -9.75 -22.80 -7.19
N THR A 286 -9.99 -22.27 -5.99
CA THR A 286 -11.34 -22.08 -5.42
C THR A 286 -11.68 -20.62 -5.18
N VAL A 287 -10.83 -19.91 -4.42
CA VAL A 287 -11.10 -18.53 -3.97
C VAL A 287 -10.97 -17.53 -5.12
N MET A 288 -9.91 -17.61 -5.92
CA MET A 288 -9.68 -16.63 -6.97
C MET A 288 -10.77 -16.64 -8.08
N PRO A 289 -11.25 -17.80 -8.59
CA PRO A 289 -12.42 -17.87 -9.46
C PRO A 289 -13.67 -17.27 -8.83
N MET A 290 -13.88 -17.50 -7.53
CA MET A 290 -15.00 -16.93 -6.80
C MET A 290 -14.90 -15.40 -6.75
N LEU A 291 -13.75 -14.84 -6.37
CA LEU A 291 -13.50 -13.40 -6.36
C LEU A 291 -13.79 -12.78 -7.74
N LYS A 292 -13.31 -13.41 -8.82
CA LYS A 292 -13.59 -12.97 -10.19
C LYS A 292 -15.09 -12.98 -10.50
N LYS A 293 -15.79 -14.06 -10.18
CA LYS A 293 -17.24 -14.20 -10.41
C LYS A 293 -18.03 -13.12 -9.65
N GLU A 294 -17.59 -12.77 -8.45
CA GLU A 294 -18.21 -11.74 -7.62
C GLU A 294 -17.79 -10.30 -8.00
N ASN A 295 -16.92 -10.15 -9.02
CA ASN A 295 -16.29 -8.90 -9.46
C ASN A 295 -15.47 -8.18 -8.37
N VAL A 296 -14.83 -8.96 -7.50
CA VAL A 296 -13.96 -8.49 -6.42
C VAL A 296 -12.51 -8.56 -6.87
N GLY A 297 -11.73 -7.48 -6.70
CA GLY A 297 -10.29 -7.51 -6.98
C GLY A 297 -9.58 -8.53 -6.10
N ALA A 298 -8.57 -9.21 -6.62
CA ALA A 298 -7.89 -10.32 -5.95
C ALA A 298 -6.39 -10.08 -5.87
N LEU A 299 -5.90 -9.64 -4.71
CA LEU A 299 -4.48 -9.48 -4.42
C LEU A 299 -4.08 -10.48 -3.34
N ASN A 300 -3.21 -11.42 -3.68
CA ASN A 300 -2.78 -12.46 -2.74
C ASN A 300 -1.55 -12.02 -1.95
N TRP A 301 -1.44 -12.48 -0.70
CA TRP A 301 -0.18 -12.33 0.04
C TRP A 301 0.86 -13.30 -0.53
N GLY A 302 2.13 -12.88 -0.57
CA GLY A 302 3.24 -13.66 -1.14
C GLY A 302 3.26 -13.71 -2.67
N PHE A 303 4.44 -13.86 -3.27
CA PHE A 303 4.54 -13.84 -4.73
C PHE A 303 5.74 -14.65 -5.23
N VAL A 304 6.95 -14.19 -4.93
CA VAL A 304 8.20 -14.90 -5.21
C VAL A 304 8.83 -15.27 -3.89
N MET A 305 9.26 -16.54 -3.74
CA MET A 305 9.95 -16.97 -2.54
C MET A 305 11.19 -16.10 -2.30
N GLY A 306 11.29 -15.56 -1.09
CA GLY A 306 12.25 -14.52 -0.79
C GLY A 306 12.63 -14.46 0.67
N LYS A 307 13.31 -13.39 1.05
CA LYS A 307 13.72 -13.17 2.43
C LYS A 307 12.55 -13.12 3.40
N THR A 308 11.35 -12.71 2.97
CA THR A 308 10.13 -12.72 3.79
C THR A 308 9.68 -14.10 4.25
N ASN A 309 10.19 -15.20 3.66
CA ASN A 309 9.89 -16.56 4.09
C ASN A 309 8.38 -16.91 4.04
N THR A 310 7.66 -16.37 3.06
CA THR A 310 6.21 -16.54 2.90
C THR A 310 5.80 -17.94 2.40
N ILE A 311 6.76 -18.82 2.05
CA ILE A 311 6.49 -20.25 1.85
C ILE A 311 6.12 -20.98 3.16
N TYR A 312 6.57 -20.50 4.32
CA TYR A 312 6.30 -21.12 5.62
C TYR A 312 4.97 -20.60 6.20
N ALA A 313 4.27 -21.43 6.96
CA ALA A 313 3.01 -21.06 7.61
C ALA A 313 3.23 -20.27 8.91
N TRP A 314 2.29 -19.38 9.25
CA TRP A 314 2.36 -18.53 10.45
C TRP A 314 2.58 -19.31 11.75
N ASP A 315 1.88 -20.42 11.91
CA ASP A 315 1.76 -21.20 13.15
C ASP A 315 2.51 -22.55 13.10
N ASN A 316 3.28 -22.81 12.03
CA ASN A 316 4.03 -24.05 11.87
C ASN A 316 5.46 -23.76 11.36
N PRO A 317 6.34 -23.20 12.20
CA PRO A 317 7.73 -22.95 11.83
C PRO A 317 8.48 -24.27 11.57
N ILE A 318 9.45 -24.24 10.66
CA ILE A 318 10.25 -25.40 10.27
C ILE A 318 11.71 -25.19 10.70
N PRO A 319 12.14 -25.69 11.88
CA PRO A 319 13.41 -25.29 12.49
C PRO A 319 14.67 -25.53 11.66
N ASP A 320 14.68 -26.55 10.82
CA ASP A 320 15.81 -26.88 9.94
C ASP A 320 15.79 -26.12 8.60
N GLY A 321 14.73 -25.36 8.32
CA GLY A 321 14.57 -24.61 7.08
C GLY A 321 14.28 -25.47 5.85
N SER A 322 13.95 -26.76 6.03
CA SER A 322 13.52 -27.61 4.93
C SER A 322 12.30 -27.03 4.22
N GLU A 323 12.16 -27.35 2.93
CA GLU A 323 11.03 -26.87 2.15
C GLU A 323 9.71 -27.47 2.69
N PRO A 324 8.67 -26.66 2.94
CA PRO A 324 7.38 -27.16 3.42
C PRO A 324 6.76 -28.17 2.44
N LYS A 325 6.08 -29.19 2.96
CA LYS A 325 5.30 -30.14 2.14
C LYS A 325 4.26 -29.45 1.26
N GLU A 326 3.67 -28.37 1.77
CA GLU A 326 2.85 -27.45 0.99
C GLU A 326 3.26 -26.02 1.32
N TRP A 327 3.62 -25.24 0.30
CA TRP A 327 3.90 -23.82 0.48
C TRP A 327 2.67 -23.06 0.95
N PHE A 328 2.89 -22.12 1.85
CA PHE A 328 1.81 -21.35 2.42
C PHE A 328 1.28 -20.32 1.42
N HIS A 329 2.14 -19.40 0.96
CA HIS A 329 1.74 -18.31 0.08
C HIS A 329 2.34 -18.34 -1.34
N ASP A 330 3.66 -18.26 -1.48
CA ASP A 330 4.28 -17.84 -2.75
C ASP A 330 3.88 -18.67 -3.99
N ILE A 331 3.98 -18.05 -5.16
CA ILE A 331 3.65 -18.64 -6.46
C ILE A 331 4.92 -19.15 -7.16
N PHE A 332 6.01 -18.39 -7.04
CA PHE A 332 7.23 -18.61 -7.81
C PHE A 332 8.45 -18.88 -6.93
N ARG A 333 9.34 -19.72 -7.47
CA ARG A 333 10.76 -19.78 -7.11
C ARG A 333 11.46 -18.50 -7.58
N LYS A 334 12.66 -18.21 -7.06
CA LYS A 334 13.44 -17.00 -7.40
C LYS A 334 13.79 -16.88 -8.89
N ASP A 335 13.88 -18.01 -9.59
CA ASP A 335 14.17 -18.07 -11.03
C ASP A 335 12.92 -17.94 -11.91
N GLY A 336 11.73 -17.81 -11.30
CA GLY A 336 10.44 -17.73 -12.00
C GLY A 336 9.78 -19.08 -12.24
N THR A 337 10.38 -20.19 -11.81
CA THR A 337 9.73 -21.50 -11.87
C THR A 337 8.51 -21.52 -10.95
N ALA A 338 7.35 -21.92 -11.47
CA ALA A 338 6.14 -22.06 -10.68
C ALA A 338 6.30 -23.16 -9.62
N TYR A 339 5.84 -22.91 -8.39
CA TYR A 339 5.76 -23.95 -7.36
C TYR A 339 4.77 -25.04 -7.75
N LYS A 340 3.56 -24.63 -8.17
CA LYS A 340 2.52 -25.49 -8.73
C LYS A 340 2.09 -24.96 -10.11
N PRO A 341 2.54 -25.58 -11.22
CA PRO A 341 2.20 -25.13 -12.57
C PRO A 341 0.69 -24.99 -12.82
N GLU A 342 -0.12 -25.88 -12.26
CA GLU A 342 -1.58 -25.87 -12.38
C GLU A 342 -2.23 -24.60 -11.81
N GLU A 343 -1.69 -24.03 -10.73
CA GLU A 343 -2.19 -22.77 -10.15
C GLU A 343 -1.90 -21.59 -11.10
N VAL A 344 -0.71 -21.58 -11.70
CA VAL A 344 -0.32 -20.58 -12.70
C VAL A 344 -1.22 -20.64 -13.94
N GLU A 345 -1.58 -21.84 -14.41
CA GLU A 345 -2.51 -21.98 -15.54
C GLU A 345 -3.92 -21.50 -15.20
N ILE A 346 -4.39 -21.71 -13.96
CA ILE A 346 -5.65 -21.14 -13.49
C ILE A 346 -5.59 -19.61 -13.49
N ILE A 347 -4.52 -19.03 -12.94
CA ILE A 347 -4.33 -17.57 -12.89
C ILE A 347 -4.34 -16.98 -14.32
N LYS A 348 -3.57 -17.56 -15.25
CA LYS A 348 -3.54 -17.14 -16.66
C LYS A 348 -4.92 -17.20 -17.29
N LYS A 349 -5.64 -18.31 -17.14
CA LYS A 349 -6.99 -18.48 -17.66
C LYS A 349 -7.95 -17.42 -17.12
N LEU A 350 -7.87 -17.10 -15.82
CA LEU A 350 -8.67 -16.05 -15.21
C LEU A 350 -8.26 -14.65 -15.69
N ASN A 351 -7.03 -14.44 -16.15
CA ASN A 351 -6.58 -13.15 -16.68
C ASN A 351 -6.70 -13.03 -18.21
N GLY A 352 -7.09 -14.11 -18.90
CA GLY A 352 -7.20 -14.16 -20.36
C GLY A 352 -5.83 -14.15 -21.04
N LYS A 353 -4.86 -14.85 -20.46
CA LYS A 353 -3.51 -15.07 -21.00
C LYS A 353 -3.39 -16.45 -21.63
#